data_AF-A0A7S3ZD53-F1
#
_entry.id   AF-A0A7S3ZD53-F1
#
_cell.length_a   1.000
_cell.length_b   1.000
_cell.length_c   1.000
_cell.angle_alpha   90.00
_cell.angle_beta   90.00
_cell.angle_gamma   90.00
#
_symmetry.space_group_name_H-M   'P 1'
#
loop_
_entity.id
_entity.type
_entity.pdbx_description
1 polymer ?
#
loop_
_entity_poly.entity_id
_entity_poly.type
_entity_poly.pdbx_seq_one_letter_code
_entity_poly.pdbx_strand_id
1 'polypeptide(L)'
;RQMAVLISLLLPLLMPAPLAAQSDGNPHGWDRRRRCDHVDYSPPCGACEGYGGIPYGDQNEQIHLTTCNEVPMTPAEKESVARPVWGRTWTTKSWEIIIGTKHDPFCFKAFPSNSSVGSLCYNPQTGTQYYDFNTSRALREDIVVKTKAGNVSTMLIHKHTNLWIVNKLPWYALGIHQCICTTVHQGGDNTQPGVYPVATNWTNNLQFVARENITVEYDQGTHVLDHWAFGPHHVWVFPQNGQILRMYQPFNGLQIFPLGANPGPVDRTLFNDIPPTLCKKGGATFRVGCDDDGFPMPKKDKTTGNEDSSSTNHDKSYINDKRRAYQRVPGHGFRGSSFEDMSTTLNHWLMANPLIQTVPCSMWNATQLQKVQSILWEARHESFDRVYQEREDNRRILHPEFTAIQEQWEGENRARDRSGDFELAHAVQRDGHCHEAVMWYTHHLTQETKEMLSEVYGVAGGLVMPLLSTKRHQCQGQPHGATDPALCRAYEDRVTCASCHSDSPI
;
A
#
# COMPACT_ATOMS: atom_id res chain seq x y z
N ARG A 1 -9.61 -3.48 -13.72
CA ARG A 1 -9.92 -2.50 -12.64
C ARG A 1 -8.76 -1.54 -12.50
N GLN A 2 -9.04 -0.31 -12.10
CA GLN A 2 -8.07 0.79 -12.07
C GLN A 2 -6.97 0.48 -11.04
N MET A 3 -5.84 -0.05 -11.52
CA MET A 3 -4.54 0.17 -10.90
C MET A 3 -4.02 1.47 -11.50
N ALA A 4 -4.18 2.57 -10.76
CA ALA A 4 -3.63 3.86 -11.10
C ALA A 4 -2.20 3.90 -10.58
N VAL A 5 -1.25 4.02 -11.51
CA VAL A 5 0.19 4.05 -11.21
C VAL A 5 0.72 5.36 -11.76
N LEU A 6 1.25 6.19 -10.86
CA LEU A 6 1.58 7.57 -11.13
C LEU A 6 2.94 7.96 -10.59
N ILE A 7 3.85 8.26 -11.49
CA ILE A 7 5.03 9.06 -11.22
C ILE A 7 5.00 10.16 -12.30
N SER A 8 4.69 11.39 -11.89
CA SER A 8 4.75 12.56 -12.76
C SER A 8 6.20 13.02 -12.89
N LEU A 9 6.75 13.03 -14.11
CA LEU A 9 7.71 14.03 -14.62
C LEU A 9 7.70 13.95 -16.17
N LEU A 10 7.48 15.10 -16.83
CA LEU A 10 7.11 15.26 -18.25
C LEU A 10 8.29 15.42 -19.24
N LEU A 11 8.16 14.72 -20.38
CA LEU A 11 8.52 14.96 -21.80
C LEU A 11 9.97 15.31 -22.28
N PRO A 12 10.39 14.79 -23.48
CA PRO A 12 10.20 15.50 -24.77
C PRO A 12 9.76 14.60 -25.95
N LEU A 13 9.00 15.06 -26.97
CA LEU A 13 9.48 15.85 -28.13
C LEU A 13 8.34 16.48 -28.97
N LEU A 14 8.66 17.67 -29.52
CA LEU A 14 8.07 18.44 -30.64
C LEU A 14 6.82 19.32 -30.40
N MET A 15 7.11 20.63 -30.32
CA MET A 15 6.29 21.86 -30.36
C MET A 15 6.03 22.58 -29.01
N PRO A 16 6.16 23.93 -28.96
CA PRO A 16 6.18 24.69 -27.71
C PRO A 16 4.76 24.99 -27.24
N ALA A 17 4.15 24.05 -26.52
CA ALA A 17 3.07 24.38 -25.60
C ALA A 17 3.69 24.62 -24.21
N PRO A 18 3.26 25.67 -23.46
CA PRO A 18 3.74 25.86 -22.09
C PRO A 18 3.37 24.63 -21.26
N LEU A 19 4.37 23.95 -20.71
CA LEU A 19 4.17 22.87 -19.74
C LEU A 19 3.41 23.45 -18.54
N ALA A 20 2.13 23.09 -18.38
CA ALA A 20 1.37 23.44 -17.19
C ALA A 20 2.00 22.71 -15.99
N ALA A 21 2.32 23.47 -14.93
CA ALA A 21 2.73 22.90 -13.66
C ALA A 21 1.57 22.11 -13.03
N GLN A 22 1.92 21.15 -12.17
CA GLN A 22 0.94 20.29 -11.54
C GLN A 22 0.29 21.00 -10.34
N SER A 23 -0.93 21.51 -10.51
CA SER A 23 -1.73 22.13 -9.44
C SER A 23 -3.03 21.37 -9.20
N ASP A 24 -3.26 20.97 -7.97
CA ASP A 24 -4.51 20.35 -7.51
C ASP A 24 -5.36 21.28 -6.61
N GLY A 25 -4.94 22.55 -6.47
CA GLY A 25 -5.65 23.56 -5.67
C GLY A 25 -5.46 23.47 -4.15
N ASN A 26 -4.52 22.67 -3.64
CA ASN A 26 -4.25 22.52 -2.20
C ASN A 26 -5.50 22.10 -1.38
N PRO A 27 -6.09 20.93 -1.69
CA PRO A 27 -7.35 20.47 -1.08
C PRO A 27 -7.26 20.29 0.44
N HIS A 28 -6.06 20.08 0.98
CA HIS A 28 -5.83 19.96 2.42
C HIS A 28 -5.59 21.30 3.14
N GLY A 29 -5.51 22.42 2.43
CA GLY A 29 -5.22 23.72 3.03
C GLY A 29 -3.85 23.75 3.73
N TRP A 30 -2.84 23.08 3.15
CA TRP A 30 -1.51 23.08 3.74
C TRP A 30 -0.90 24.47 3.75
N ASP A 31 -0.19 24.80 4.82
CA ASP A 31 0.50 26.08 4.96
C ASP A 31 1.70 26.18 4.00
N ARG A 32 2.24 27.41 3.86
CA ARG A 32 3.35 27.68 2.95
C ARG A 32 4.68 27.04 3.36
N ARG A 33 4.81 26.50 4.57
CA ARG A 33 6.01 25.75 4.99
C ARG A 33 5.94 24.32 4.48
N ARG A 34 4.76 23.70 4.57
CA ARG A 34 4.50 22.36 4.05
C ARG A 34 4.31 22.33 2.54
N ARG A 35 3.74 23.37 1.92
CA ARG A 35 3.50 23.40 0.48
C ARG A 35 3.61 24.80 -0.10
N CYS A 36 4.38 24.94 -1.17
CA CYS A 36 4.35 26.13 -1.99
C CYS A 36 4.54 25.73 -3.46
N ASP A 37 3.58 26.03 -4.34
CA ASP A 37 3.71 25.63 -5.73
C ASP A 37 4.25 26.82 -6.55
N HIS A 38 5.51 26.76 -6.95
CA HIS A 38 6.26 27.92 -7.47
C HIS A 38 5.62 28.62 -8.68
N VAL A 39 4.92 27.85 -9.52
CA VAL A 39 4.29 28.36 -10.76
C VAL A 39 2.83 28.77 -10.54
N ASP A 40 2.15 28.18 -9.56
CA ASP A 40 0.69 28.32 -9.39
C ASP A 40 0.32 29.22 -8.20
N TYR A 41 1.29 29.60 -7.36
CA TYR A 41 1.08 30.48 -6.20
C TYR A 41 1.38 31.93 -6.54
N SER A 42 0.56 32.84 -5.99
CA SER A 42 0.81 34.29 -6.00
C SER A 42 0.81 34.81 -4.56
N PRO A 43 1.96 35.32 -4.04
CA PRO A 43 3.25 35.38 -4.73
C PRO A 43 3.89 33.98 -4.94
N PRO A 44 4.82 33.86 -5.90
CA PRO A 44 5.67 32.67 -6.05
C PRO A 44 6.40 32.32 -4.75
N CYS A 45 6.99 31.12 -4.70
CA CYS A 45 7.70 30.68 -3.50
C CYS A 45 8.91 31.55 -3.22
N GLY A 46 9.02 31.99 -1.96
CA GLY A 46 10.17 32.68 -1.42
C GLY A 46 11.10 31.73 -0.66
N ALA A 47 12.12 32.33 -0.04
CA ALA A 47 13.03 31.60 0.84
C ALA A 47 12.27 30.95 1.99
N CYS A 48 12.63 29.71 2.31
CA CYS A 48 12.01 28.90 3.36
C CYS A 48 10.48 28.75 3.22
N GLU A 49 10.01 28.58 1.98
CA GLU A 49 8.65 28.14 1.67
C GLU A 49 8.69 26.82 0.90
N GLY A 50 7.71 25.94 1.16
CA GLY A 50 7.65 24.59 0.58
C GLY A 50 8.79 23.68 1.05
N TYR A 51 9.50 24.02 2.13
CA TYR A 51 10.64 23.24 2.60
C TYR A 51 10.24 21.93 3.26
N GLY A 52 9.02 21.79 3.79
CA GLY A 52 8.49 20.51 4.25
C GLY A 52 9.26 19.84 5.40
N GLY A 53 9.33 18.51 5.37
CA GLY A 53 9.80 17.67 6.48
C GLY A 53 9.45 16.20 6.29
N ILE A 54 9.38 15.43 7.38
CA ILE A 54 8.89 14.03 7.40
C ILE A 54 7.38 14.03 7.66
N PRO A 55 6.51 13.94 6.64
CA PRO A 55 5.07 13.87 6.85
C PRO A 55 4.63 12.48 7.32
N TYR A 56 3.60 12.45 8.14
CA TYR A 56 2.94 11.23 8.62
C TYR A 56 1.40 11.32 8.62
N GLY A 57 0.85 12.41 8.07
CA GLY A 57 -0.60 12.60 7.95
C GLY A 57 -1.00 13.85 7.17
N ASP A 58 -2.31 14.00 6.97
CA ASP A 58 -2.93 14.96 6.05
C ASP A 58 -3.10 16.37 6.64
N GLN A 59 -2.97 16.55 7.95
CA GLN A 59 -3.11 17.85 8.61
C GLN A 59 -1.78 18.63 8.68
N ASN A 60 -1.82 19.96 8.79
CA ASN A 60 -0.62 20.80 8.82
C ASN A 60 0.36 20.44 9.93
N GLU A 61 -0.13 19.93 11.06
CA GLU A 61 0.68 19.55 12.21
C GLU A 61 1.19 18.10 12.12
N GLN A 62 0.71 17.31 11.14
CA GLN A 62 1.09 15.91 10.94
C GLN A 62 2.33 15.77 10.05
N ILE A 63 3.35 16.56 10.37
CA ILE A 63 4.64 16.58 9.70
C ILE A 63 5.70 17.02 10.70
N HIS A 64 6.81 16.30 10.76
CA HIS A 64 8.00 16.80 11.42
C HIS A 64 8.72 17.73 10.46
N LEU A 65 8.34 19.02 10.51
CA LEU A 65 8.96 20.07 9.69
C LEU A 65 10.46 20.13 9.97
N THR A 66 11.25 20.34 8.92
CA THR A 66 12.66 20.67 9.11
C THR A 66 12.84 22.16 9.48
N THR A 67 14.07 22.59 9.73
CA THR A 67 14.42 23.99 9.96
C THR A 67 15.01 24.60 8.69
N CYS A 68 14.66 25.83 8.38
CA CYS A 68 15.22 26.59 7.27
C CYS A 68 15.45 28.05 7.68
N ASN A 69 16.57 28.63 7.25
CA ASN A 69 16.83 30.06 7.32
C ASN A 69 17.39 30.56 5.99
N GLU A 70 16.94 31.71 5.51
CA GLU A 70 17.52 32.34 4.32
C GLU A 70 18.98 32.74 4.60
N VAL A 71 19.85 32.51 3.62
CA VAL A 71 21.23 32.97 3.61
C VAL A 71 21.34 34.12 2.61
N PRO A 72 21.71 35.33 3.05
CA PRO A 72 21.86 36.46 2.14
C PRO A 72 22.87 36.17 1.03
N MET A 73 22.55 36.61 -0.19
CA MET A 73 23.43 36.49 -1.36
C MET A 73 23.58 37.84 -2.05
N THR A 74 24.79 38.09 -2.53
CA THR A 74 25.09 39.19 -3.45
C THR A 74 24.48 38.94 -4.84
N PRO A 75 24.25 39.98 -5.66
CA PRO A 75 23.79 39.81 -7.04
C PRO A 75 24.69 38.88 -7.88
N ALA A 76 26.01 39.01 -7.75
CA ALA A 76 26.97 38.17 -8.47
C ALA A 76 26.89 36.68 -8.09
N GLU A 77 26.60 36.37 -6.81
CA GLU A 77 26.37 35.00 -6.38
C GLU A 77 25.07 34.43 -6.96
N LYS A 78 24.01 35.24 -7.08
CA LYS A 78 22.74 34.82 -7.69
C LYS A 78 22.88 34.51 -9.18
N GLU A 79 23.76 35.22 -9.88
CA GLU A 79 24.04 34.98 -11.31
C GLU A 79 24.92 33.74 -11.55
N SER A 80 25.61 33.24 -10.53
CA SER A 80 26.59 32.14 -10.63
C SER A 80 26.16 30.86 -9.91
N VAL A 81 24.88 30.73 -9.57
CA VAL A 81 24.34 29.53 -8.91
C VAL A 81 24.52 28.27 -9.76
N ALA A 82 24.99 27.19 -9.14
CA ALA A 82 25.08 25.90 -9.80
C ALA A 82 23.68 25.28 -9.94
N ARG A 83 23.30 24.93 -11.18
CA ARG A 83 22.01 24.27 -11.44
C ARG A 83 22.00 22.83 -10.89
N PRO A 84 20.83 22.30 -10.50
CA PRO A 84 20.71 20.91 -10.08
C PRO A 84 21.16 19.94 -11.17
N VAL A 85 22.03 19.01 -10.79
CA VAL A 85 22.60 18.00 -11.69
C VAL A 85 21.90 16.66 -11.46
N TRP A 86 21.31 16.12 -12.52
CA TRP A 86 20.83 14.74 -12.59
C TRP A 86 21.68 13.95 -13.57
N GLY A 87 22.62 13.18 -13.05
CA GLY A 87 23.58 12.41 -13.83
C GLY A 87 22.90 11.38 -14.73
N ARG A 88 23.53 11.06 -15.86
CA ARG A 88 23.06 9.99 -16.76
C ARG A 88 23.26 8.59 -16.19
N THR A 89 24.19 8.45 -15.25
CA THR A 89 24.40 7.24 -14.47
C THR A 89 24.75 7.62 -13.04
N TRP A 90 24.23 6.89 -12.05
CA TRP A 90 24.62 7.05 -10.65
C TRP A 90 24.07 5.92 -9.79
N THR A 91 24.66 5.77 -8.61
CA THR A 91 24.20 4.91 -7.52
C THR A 91 24.21 5.72 -6.25
N THR A 92 23.12 5.73 -5.49
CA THR A 92 23.05 6.47 -4.24
C THR A 92 22.19 5.75 -3.21
N LYS A 93 22.53 5.91 -1.94
CA LYS A 93 21.60 5.55 -0.86
C LYS A 93 20.45 6.56 -0.86
N SER A 94 19.25 6.10 -0.57
CA SER A 94 18.08 6.97 -0.45
C SER A 94 17.32 6.73 0.84
N TRP A 95 16.85 7.82 1.44
CA TRP A 95 15.79 7.81 2.44
C TRP A 95 14.61 8.57 1.89
N GLU A 96 13.44 7.96 1.92
CA GLU A 96 12.28 8.51 1.27
C GLU A 96 11.01 8.32 2.09
N ILE A 97 10.04 9.16 1.80
CA ILE A 97 8.65 8.96 2.21
C ILE A 97 7.86 9.08 0.93
N ILE A 98 7.30 7.98 0.46
CA ILE A 98 6.38 8.00 -0.67
C ILE A 98 5.00 8.35 -0.16
N ILE A 99 4.40 9.36 -0.77
CA ILE A 99 3.06 9.82 -0.46
C ILE A 99 2.17 9.47 -1.63
N GLY A 100 1.00 8.92 -1.35
CA GLY A 100 0.06 8.53 -2.39
C GLY A 100 -1.37 8.51 -1.91
N THR A 101 -2.33 8.51 -2.83
CA THR A 101 -3.74 8.42 -2.48
C THR A 101 -4.03 7.11 -1.77
N LYS A 102 -4.76 7.18 -0.64
CA LYS A 102 -5.14 6.02 0.16
C LYS A 102 -6.31 5.30 -0.50
N HIS A 103 -6.00 4.25 -1.27
CA HIS A 103 -7.00 3.35 -1.87
C HIS A 103 -7.27 2.09 -1.06
N ASP A 104 -6.36 1.77 -0.16
CA ASP A 104 -6.48 0.68 0.80
C ASP A 104 -5.87 1.12 2.14
N PRO A 105 -6.28 0.52 3.26
CA PRO A 105 -5.88 1.00 4.57
C PRO A 105 -4.43 0.69 4.96
N PHE A 106 -3.72 -0.11 4.15
CA PHE A 106 -2.34 -0.54 4.36
C PHE A 106 -1.37 0.16 3.43
N CYS A 107 -1.89 1.01 2.55
CA CYS A 107 -1.10 1.78 1.61
C CYS A 107 -0.31 0.90 0.63
N PHE A 108 -0.76 -0.33 0.36
CA PHE A 108 -0.12 -1.23 -0.61
C PHE A 108 -0.35 -0.77 -2.05
N LYS A 109 -1.43 -0.02 -2.29
CA LYS A 109 -1.76 0.60 -3.57
C LYS A 109 -1.58 2.12 -3.55
N ALA A 110 -0.85 2.64 -2.56
CA ALA A 110 -0.54 4.04 -2.49
C ALA A 110 0.66 4.36 -3.40
N PHE A 111 0.36 5.04 -4.51
CA PHE A 111 1.35 5.57 -5.42
C PHE A 111 1.29 7.09 -5.42
N PRO A 112 2.42 7.79 -5.68
CA PRO A 112 2.42 9.22 -5.94
C PRO A 112 1.33 9.59 -6.94
N SER A 113 0.83 10.83 -6.92
CA SER A 113 -0.30 11.24 -7.75
C SER A 113 -0.15 12.67 -8.25
N ASN A 114 -0.93 13.00 -9.29
CA ASN A 114 -1.00 14.39 -9.69
C ASN A 114 -1.87 15.25 -8.74
N SER A 115 -2.54 14.61 -7.79
CA SER A 115 -3.53 15.19 -6.90
C SER A 115 -3.42 14.63 -5.49
N SER A 116 -3.55 15.51 -4.50
CA SER A 116 -3.66 15.20 -3.08
C SER A 116 -5.10 15.09 -2.60
N VAL A 117 -6.10 15.06 -3.48
CA VAL A 117 -7.50 14.94 -3.06
C VAL A 117 -7.75 13.60 -2.35
N GLY A 118 -8.38 13.68 -1.17
CA GLY A 118 -8.77 12.51 -0.37
C GLY A 118 -7.82 12.27 0.79
N SER A 119 -7.85 11.08 1.38
CA SER A 119 -6.86 10.68 2.39
C SER A 119 -5.59 10.18 1.71
N LEU A 120 -4.44 10.46 2.33
CA LEU A 120 -3.15 10.00 1.81
C LEU A 120 -2.52 8.92 2.67
N CYS A 121 -1.58 8.24 2.05
CA CYS A 121 -0.72 7.22 2.60
C CYS A 121 0.70 7.75 2.62
N TYR A 122 1.42 7.48 3.72
CA TYR A 122 2.78 7.96 3.95
C TYR A 122 3.66 6.74 4.23
N ASN A 123 4.48 6.36 3.27
CA ASN A 123 5.25 5.12 3.29
C ASN A 123 6.75 5.44 3.42
N PRO A 124 7.32 5.42 4.65
CA PRO A 124 8.74 5.59 4.84
C PRO A 124 9.50 4.40 4.23
N GLN A 125 10.51 4.70 3.43
CA GLN A 125 11.34 3.69 2.78
C GLN A 125 12.80 4.09 2.75
N THR A 126 13.69 3.09 2.80
CA THR A 126 15.14 3.32 2.85
C THR A 126 15.86 2.28 2.02
N GLY A 127 16.86 2.67 1.24
CA GLY A 127 17.61 1.71 0.45
C GLY A 127 18.63 2.34 -0.49
N THR A 128 18.77 1.74 -1.66
CA THR A 128 19.71 2.18 -2.70
C THR A 128 18.99 2.31 -4.04
N GLN A 129 19.25 3.40 -4.74
CA GLN A 129 18.79 3.65 -6.09
C GLN A 129 19.96 3.56 -7.07
N TYR A 130 19.65 3.02 -8.24
CA TYR A 130 20.56 2.80 -9.35
C TYR A 130 19.92 3.35 -10.61
N TYR A 131 20.59 4.29 -11.25
CA TYR A 131 20.09 4.91 -12.47
C TYR A 131 21.10 4.72 -13.58
N ASP A 132 20.66 4.16 -14.71
CA ASP A 132 21.47 4.00 -15.91
C ASP A 132 20.67 4.40 -17.15
N PHE A 133 20.77 5.68 -17.50
CA PHE A 133 20.16 6.21 -18.72
C PHE A 133 20.98 5.88 -19.98
N ASN A 134 22.27 5.60 -19.83
CA ASN A 134 23.18 5.44 -20.96
C ASN A 134 23.01 4.10 -21.67
N THR A 135 22.91 3.01 -20.90
CA THR A 135 22.85 1.65 -21.47
C THR A 135 21.50 1.01 -21.20
N SER A 136 21.12 0.87 -19.94
CA SER A 136 19.90 0.17 -19.55
C SER A 136 18.62 0.96 -19.81
N ARG A 137 18.71 2.31 -19.85
CA ARG A 137 17.58 3.26 -19.89
C ARG A 137 16.56 2.95 -18.79
N ALA A 138 17.07 2.74 -17.58
CA ALA A 138 16.30 2.22 -16.46
C ALA A 138 16.68 2.90 -15.13
N LEU A 139 15.70 2.94 -14.24
CA LEU A 139 15.88 3.20 -12.80
C LEU A 139 15.57 1.89 -12.06
N ARG A 140 16.39 1.57 -11.05
CA ARG A 140 16.14 0.48 -10.12
C ARG A 140 16.27 0.99 -8.70
N GLU A 141 15.42 0.49 -7.82
CA GLU A 141 15.48 0.77 -6.39
C GLU A 141 15.42 -0.54 -5.61
N ASP A 142 16.35 -0.72 -4.68
CA ASP A 142 16.34 -1.82 -3.73
C ASP A 142 16.14 -1.21 -2.33
N ILE A 143 14.92 -1.29 -1.82
CA ILE A 143 14.46 -0.54 -0.64
C ILE A 143 13.77 -1.44 0.38
N VAL A 144 13.74 -0.95 1.61
CA VAL A 144 12.91 -1.50 2.68
C VAL A 144 11.78 -0.52 2.95
N VAL A 145 10.55 -0.95 2.71
CA VAL A 145 9.33 -0.18 2.96
C VAL A 145 8.82 -0.53 4.35
N LYS A 146 8.61 0.47 5.21
CA LYS A 146 7.98 0.28 6.52
C LYS A 146 6.47 0.19 6.34
N THR A 147 5.87 -0.88 6.84
CA THR A 147 4.41 -1.06 6.82
C THR A 147 3.91 -1.39 8.24
N LYS A 148 2.60 -1.29 8.45
CA LYS A 148 1.98 -1.68 9.75
C LYS A 148 2.17 -3.18 10.05
N ALA A 149 2.29 -4.01 9.02
CA ALA A 149 2.54 -5.45 9.11
C ALA A 149 4.02 -5.81 9.37
N GLY A 150 4.91 -4.82 9.37
CA GLY A 150 6.36 -4.98 9.44
C GLY A 150 7.09 -4.51 8.19
N ASN A 151 8.42 -4.61 8.21
CA ASN A 151 9.26 -4.14 7.11
C ASN A 151 9.16 -5.09 5.89
N VAL A 152 8.99 -4.54 4.69
CA VAL A 152 8.95 -5.28 3.42
C VAL A 152 10.19 -4.94 2.61
N SER A 153 10.91 -5.94 2.10
CA SER A 153 12.00 -5.68 1.15
C SER A 153 11.42 -5.61 -0.26
N THR A 154 11.67 -4.51 -0.96
CA THR A 154 11.08 -4.22 -2.27
C THR A 154 12.18 -3.92 -3.27
N MET A 155 12.09 -4.54 -4.45
CA MET A 155 12.85 -4.17 -5.64
C MET A 155 11.90 -3.52 -6.62
N LEU A 156 12.17 -2.28 -7.02
CA LEU A 156 11.44 -1.56 -8.06
C LEU A 156 12.34 -1.42 -9.28
N ILE A 157 11.82 -1.66 -10.49
CA ILE A 157 12.52 -1.41 -11.74
C ILE A 157 11.59 -0.68 -12.69
N HIS A 158 11.98 0.52 -13.15
CA HIS A 158 11.31 1.27 -14.21
C HIS A 158 12.20 1.27 -15.44
N LYS A 159 11.75 0.66 -16.54
CA LYS A 159 12.48 0.62 -17.82
C LYS A 159 11.52 0.82 -18.98
N HIS A 160 11.85 1.74 -19.87
CA HIS A 160 10.90 2.25 -20.87
C HIS A 160 9.58 2.63 -20.17
N THR A 161 8.44 2.18 -20.68
CA THR A 161 7.14 2.45 -20.09
C THR A 161 6.73 1.46 -19.00
N ASN A 162 7.54 0.43 -18.74
CA ASN A 162 7.19 -0.67 -17.85
C ASN A 162 7.78 -0.48 -16.46
N LEU A 163 7.02 -0.87 -15.45
CA LEU A 163 7.41 -0.86 -14.04
C LEU A 163 7.14 -2.23 -13.43
N TRP A 164 8.15 -2.74 -12.72
CA TRP A 164 8.08 -3.95 -11.92
C TRP A 164 8.31 -3.61 -10.47
N ILE A 165 7.48 -4.16 -9.58
CA ILE A 165 7.63 -4.04 -8.12
C ILE A 165 7.62 -5.44 -7.54
N VAL A 166 8.75 -5.85 -6.99
CA VAL A 166 8.95 -7.18 -6.40
C VAL A 166 9.06 -7.02 -4.89
N ASN A 167 8.01 -7.41 -4.17
CA ASN A 167 7.95 -7.40 -2.71
C ASN A 167 8.30 -8.78 -2.16
N LYS A 168 9.28 -8.83 -1.26
CA LYS A 168 9.57 -9.99 -0.41
C LYS A 168 8.94 -9.73 0.94
N LEU A 169 7.94 -10.53 1.29
CA LEU A 169 7.14 -10.34 2.50
C LEU A 169 7.68 -11.27 3.61
N PRO A 170 8.56 -10.79 4.51
CA PRO A 170 9.32 -11.66 5.43
C PRO A 170 8.46 -12.33 6.51
N TRP A 171 7.25 -11.81 6.76
CA TRP A 171 6.30 -12.32 7.75
C TRP A 171 5.49 -13.53 7.26
N TYR A 172 5.59 -13.89 5.99
CA TYR A 172 5.08 -15.16 5.49
C TYR A 172 6.17 -16.24 5.64
N ALA A 173 5.94 -17.18 6.55
CA ALA A 173 6.84 -18.27 6.94
C ALA A 173 7.31 -19.23 5.82
N LEU A 174 7.07 -18.91 4.55
CA LEU A 174 7.46 -19.68 3.36
C LEU A 174 8.21 -18.87 2.31
N GLY A 175 8.67 -17.64 2.61
CA GLY A 175 9.40 -16.83 1.63
C GLY A 175 8.52 -16.38 0.46
N ILE A 176 7.27 -16.03 0.75
CA ILE A 176 6.31 -15.61 -0.27
C ILE A 176 6.76 -14.30 -0.92
N HIS A 177 6.72 -14.28 -2.24
CA HIS A 177 7.08 -13.13 -3.07
C HIS A 177 5.87 -12.67 -3.86
N GLN A 178 5.75 -11.34 -4.03
CA GLN A 178 4.79 -10.72 -4.92
C GLN A 178 5.57 -9.96 -5.99
N CYS A 179 5.22 -10.13 -7.26
CA CYS A 179 5.58 -9.21 -8.32
C CYS A 179 4.34 -8.48 -8.84
N ILE A 180 4.46 -7.18 -9.08
CA ILE A 180 3.48 -6.35 -9.76
C ILE A 180 4.11 -5.86 -11.07
N CYS A 181 3.43 -6.06 -12.19
CA CYS A 181 3.82 -5.54 -13.50
C CYS A 181 2.78 -4.52 -13.97
N THR A 182 3.24 -3.34 -14.38
CA THR A 182 2.37 -2.27 -14.89
C THR A 182 3.08 -1.42 -15.93
N THR A 183 2.30 -0.71 -16.72
CA THR A 183 2.78 0.41 -17.54
C THR A 183 2.61 1.69 -16.74
N VAL A 184 3.60 2.59 -16.76
CA VAL A 184 3.56 3.88 -16.05
C VAL A 184 2.95 4.93 -16.97
N HIS A 185 2.00 5.72 -16.48
CA HIS A 185 1.34 6.78 -17.23
C HIS A 185 1.30 8.08 -16.43
N GLN A 186 1.30 9.23 -17.12
CA GLN A 186 1.08 10.52 -16.48
C GLN A 186 -0.33 10.59 -15.91
N GLY A 187 -0.52 11.21 -14.75
CA GLY A 187 -1.83 11.21 -14.07
C GLY A 187 -2.37 9.81 -13.71
N GLY A 188 -1.65 8.72 -14.02
CA GLY A 188 -2.12 7.33 -13.83
C GLY A 188 -3.25 7.04 -14.81
N ASP A 189 -3.41 7.97 -15.74
CA ASP A 189 -4.38 8.02 -16.77
C ASP A 189 -3.84 7.16 -17.90
N ASN A 190 -4.42 5.97 -17.99
CA ASN A 190 -4.03 4.97 -18.98
C ASN A 190 -4.38 5.40 -20.42
N THR A 191 -5.09 6.52 -20.60
CA THR A 191 -5.29 7.13 -21.92
C THR A 191 -4.08 7.95 -22.37
N GLN A 192 -3.21 8.35 -21.43
CA GLN A 192 -1.97 9.04 -21.75
C GLN A 192 -0.91 8.08 -22.27
N PRO A 193 0.06 8.55 -23.06
CA PRO A 193 1.23 7.76 -23.42
C PRO A 193 1.99 7.26 -22.20
N GLY A 194 2.60 6.08 -22.33
CA GLY A 194 3.46 5.53 -21.29
C GLY A 194 4.68 6.42 -21.02
N VAL A 195 5.09 6.51 -19.76
CA VAL A 195 6.14 7.41 -19.28
C VAL A 195 7.43 6.63 -19.01
N TYR A 196 8.54 7.20 -19.45
CA TYR A 196 9.88 6.68 -19.26
C TYR A 196 10.44 7.07 -17.87
N PRO A 197 11.51 6.41 -17.38
CA PRO A 197 12.21 6.89 -16.20
C PRO A 197 12.61 8.36 -16.35
N VAL A 198 12.69 9.07 -15.21
CA VAL A 198 13.01 10.50 -15.13
C VAL A 198 14.11 10.87 -16.12
N ALA A 199 13.82 11.78 -17.05
CA ALA A 199 14.75 12.20 -18.08
C ALA A 199 15.81 13.13 -17.52
N THR A 200 17.07 13.00 -17.94
CA THR A 200 18.20 13.73 -17.31
C THR A 200 18.17 15.25 -17.45
N ASN A 201 17.31 15.78 -18.31
CA ASN A 201 17.12 17.21 -18.54
C ASN A 201 15.96 17.81 -17.73
N TRP A 202 15.29 17.04 -16.86
CA TRP A 202 14.15 17.53 -16.08
C TRP A 202 14.51 18.75 -15.21
N THR A 203 15.75 18.82 -14.73
CA THR A 203 16.27 19.93 -13.90
C THR A 203 16.37 21.26 -14.66
N ASN A 204 16.24 21.26 -16.00
CA ASN A 204 16.23 22.49 -16.79
C ASN A 204 14.98 23.35 -16.55
N ASN A 205 13.89 22.75 -16.06
CA ASN A 205 12.65 23.47 -15.77
C ASN A 205 12.67 24.16 -14.40
N LEU A 206 13.63 23.81 -13.53
CA LEU A 206 13.74 24.36 -12.19
C LEU A 206 14.17 25.83 -12.20
N GLN A 207 13.56 26.62 -11.33
CA GLN A 207 13.88 28.02 -11.09
C GLN A 207 14.57 28.16 -9.74
N PHE A 208 15.59 29.02 -9.67
CA PHE A 208 16.27 29.31 -8.42
C PHE A 208 15.33 30.11 -7.50
N VAL A 209 15.22 29.70 -6.25
CA VAL A 209 14.38 30.34 -5.23
C VAL A 209 15.27 31.18 -4.30
N ALA A 210 16.15 30.53 -3.56
CA ALA A 210 17.03 31.17 -2.57
C ALA A 210 18.21 30.27 -2.19
N ARG A 211 19.18 30.83 -1.47
CA ARG A 211 20.14 30.04 -0.69
C ARG A 211 19.67 29.93 0.74
N GLU A 212 19.70 28.74 1.28
CA GLU A 212 19.05 28.40 2.54
C GLU A 212 19.99 27.56 3.41
N ASN A 213 20.01 27.86 4.70
CA ASN A 213 20.61 27.03 5.72
C ASN A 213 19.52 26.09 6.26
N ILE A 214 19.51 24.85 5.75
CA ILE A 214 18.45 23.87 5.98
C ILE A 214 18.98 22.65 6.71
N THR A 215 18.22 22.14 7.68
CA THR A 215 18.52 20.84 8.28
C THR A 215 17.99 19.74 7.38
N VAL A 216 18.83 18.77 7.04
CA VAL A 216 18.46 17.64 6.21
C VAL A 216 18.14 16.45 7.11
N GLU A 217 16.99 15.84 6.83
CA GLU A 217 16.41 14.75 7.62
C GLU A 217 17.29 13.49 7.61
N TYR A 218 16.98 12.51 8.48
CA TYR A 218 17.75 11.26 8.63
C TYR A 218 19.23 11.49 9.00
N ASP A 219 19.45 12.37 9.97
CA ASP A 219 20.75 12.67 10.57
C ASP A 219 21.82 13.14 9.57
N GLN A 220 21.40 13.76 8.46
CA GLN A 220 22.34 14.32 7.47
C GLN A 220 22.92 15.67 7.92
N GLY A 221 22.37 16.30 8.95
CA GLY A 221 22.86 17.54 9.53
C GLY A 221 22.37 18.79 8.79
N THR A 222 22.92 19.95 9.17
CA THR A 222 22.54 21.25 8.62
C THR A 222 23.51 21.69 7.53
N HIS A 223 22.97 22.13 6.39
CA HIS A 223 23.73 22.49 5.20
C HIS A 223 23.26 23.82 4.61
N VAL A 224 24.20 24.55 4.00
CA VAL A 224 23.88 25.70 3.14
C VAL A 224 23.68 25.18 1.72
N LEU A 225 22.44 25.22 1.23
CA LEU A 225 22.02 24.67 -0.05
C LEU A 225 21.29 25.73 -0.89
N ASP A 226 21.41 25.61 -2.20
CA ASP A 226 20.61 26.38 -3.14
C ASP A 226 19.27 25.65 -3.36
N HIS A 227 18.17 26.34 -3.09
CA HIS A 227 16.80 25.87 -3.26
C HIS A 227 16.29 26.22 -4.66
N TRP A 228 15.77 25.22 -5.35
CA TRP A 228 15.21 25.29 -6.68
C TRP A 228 13.79 24.70 -6.68
N ALA A 229 12.89 25.27 -7.48
CA ALA A 229 11.51 24.78 -7.56
C ALA A 229 10.93 24.81 -8.99
N PHE A 230 10.00 23.90 -9.27
CA PHE A 230 9.14 23.92 -10.47
C PHE A 230 7.76 23.30 -10.15
N GLY A 231 6.73 24.14 -10.17
CA GLY A 231 5.42 23.76 -9.65
C GLY A 231 5.56 23.30 -8.19
N PRO A 232 5.05 22.10 -7.82
CA PRO A 232 5.13 21.57 -6.46
C PRO A 232 6.47 20.86 -6.13
N HIS A 233 7.41 20.79 -7.08
CA HIS A 233 8.67 20.06 -6.90
C HIS A 233 9.76 21.00 -6.38
N HIS A 234 10.32 20.70 -5.21
CA HIS A 234 11.42 21.44 -4.60
C HIS A 234 12.68 20.59 -4.53
N VAL A 235 13.83 21.21 -4.75
CA VAL A 235 15.14 20.56 -4.84
C VAL A 235 16.18 21.43 -4.14
N TRP A 236 16.97 20.85 -3.25
CA TRP A 236 18.09 21.51 -2.59
C TRP A 236 19.40 20.88 -3.02
N VAL A 237 20.32 21.75 -3.46
CA VAL A 237 21.60 21.33 -4.05
C VAL A 237 22.77 22.05 -3.42
N PHE A 238 23.94 21.41 -3.43
CA PHE A 238 25.18 22.06 -3.01
C PHE A 238 25.56 23.19 -3.99
N PRO A 239 25.79 24.43 -3.51
CA PRO A 239 26.11 25.57 -4.37
C PRO A 239 27.34 25.39 -5.24
N GLN A 240 28.31 24.59 -4.80
CA GLN A 240 29.60 24.44 -5.46
C GLN A 240 29.54 23.60 -6.73
N ASN A 241 28.59 22.66 -6.81
CA ASN A 241 28.59 21.64 -7.86
C ASN A 241 27.19 21.22 -8.33
N GLY A 242 26.12 21.78 -7.77
CA GLY A 242 24.73 21.46 -8.15
C GLY A 242 24.30 20.05 -7.73
N GLN A 243 25.05 19.38 -6.85
CA GLN A 243 24.73 18.04 -6.38
C GLN A 243 23.46 18.07 -5.55
N ILE A 244 22.44 17.33 -5.99
CA ILE A 244 21.16 17.21 -5.28
C ILE A 244 21.38 16.43 -3.99
N LEU A 245 20.97 17.00 -2.86
CA LEU A 245 20.97 16.33 -1.56
C LEU A 245 19.56 15.98 -1.09
N ARG A 246 18.58 16.83 -1.41
CA ARG A 246 17.22 16.71 -0.90
C ARG A 246 16.20 17.14 -1.95
N MET A 247 15.10 16.40 -2.05
CA MET A 247 13.94 16.72 -2.87
C MET A 247 12.67 16.58 -2.05
N TYR A 248 11.71 17.46 -2.30
CA TYR A 248 10.42 17.43 -1.63
C TYR A 248 9.31 17.82 -2.58
N GLN A 249 8.23 17.05 -2.54
CA GLN A 249 6.96 17.37 -3.17
C GLN A 249 5.84 17.04 -2.18
N PRO A 250 5.01 18.02 -1.77
CA PRO A 250 4.13 17.91 -0.59
C PRO A 250 3.21 16.69 -0.51
N PHE A 251 2.81 16.15 -1.66
CA PHE A 251 1.88 15.03 -1.77
C PHE A 251 2.42 13.85 -2.60
N ASN A 252 3.69 13.88 -3.03
CA ASN A 252 4.35 12.74 -3.69
C ASN A 252 5.49 12.17 -2.85
N GLY A 253 6.23 13.01 -2.13
CA GLY A 253 7.21 12.51 -1.18
C GLY A 253 8.35 13.42 -0.80
N LEU A 254 9.16 12.91 0.11
CA LEU A 254 10.48 13.41 0.49
C LEU A 254 11.52 12.41 -0.02
N GLN A 255 12.64 12.88 -0.58
CA GLN A 255 13.78 12.04 -0.97
C GLN A 255 15.09 12.69 -0.56
N ILE A 256 15.96 11.94 0.12
CA ILE A 256 17.30 12.36 0.54
C ILE A 256 18.35 11.50 -0.15
N PHE A 257 19.32 12.14 -0.81
CA PHE A 257 20.42 11.52 -1.54
C PHE A 257 21.78 11.96 -0.97
N PRO A 258 22.33 11.25 0.03
CA PRO A 258 23.55 11.67 0.73
C PRO A 258 24.78 11.75 -0.16
N LEU A 259 24.84 10.84 -1.14
CA LEU A 259 25.89 10.80 -2.15
C LEU A 259 25.48 11.57 -3.43
N GLY A 260 24.30 12.19 -3.40
CA GLY A 260 23.65 12.87 -4.50
C GLY A 260 23.32 12.02 -5.72
N ALA A 261 22.92 12.70 -6.79
CA ALA A 261 22.55 12.10 -8.08
C ALA A 261 23.47 12.59 -9.23
N ASN A 262 24.70 12.99 -8.91
CA ASN A 262 25.68 13.42 -9.91
C ASN A 262 26.21 12.24 -10.74
N PRO A 263 26.75 12.47 -11.95
CA PRO A 263 27.36 11.42 -12.76
C PRO A 263 28.34 10.57 -11.94
N GLY A 264 28.07 9.26 -11.90
CA GLY A 264 28.82 8.31 -11.10
C GLY A 264 28.69 6.88 -11.62
N PRO A 265 29.37 5.92 -10.96
CA PRO A 265 29.31 4.52 -11.34
C PRO A 265 27.94 3.90 -11.06
N VAL A 266 27.60 2.89 -11.85
CA VAL A 266 26.40 2.06 -11.67
C VAL A 266 26.73 0.63 -12.04
N ASP A 267 26.36 -0.33 -11.19
CA ASP A 267 26.48 -1.74 -11.49
C ASP A 267 25.40 -2.15 -12.50
N ARG A 268 25.80 -2.33 -13.75
CA ARG A 268 24.88 -2.68 -14.84
C ARG A 268 24.35 -4.10 -14.72
N THR A 269 25.03 -4.98 -13.99
CA THR A 269 24.57 -6.37 -13.85
C THR A 269 23.23 -6.47 -13.12
N LEU A 270 22.89 -5.46 -12.32
CA LEU A 270 21.60 -5.31 -11.66
C LEU A 270 20.42 -5.16 -12.63
N PHE A 271 20.66 -4.83 -13.90
CA PHE A 271 19.62 -4.68 -14.92
C PHE A 271 19.53 -5.87 -15.88
N ASN A 272 20.31 -6.94 -15.64
CA ASN A 272 20.32 -8.12 -16.51
C ASN A 272 19.03 -8.96 -16.38
N ASP A 273 18.38 -8.92 -15.21
CA ASP A 273 17.13 -9.65 -14.93
C ASP A 273 15.92 -8.75 -15.17
N ILE A 274 15.76 -8.23 -16.39
CA ILE A 274 14.57 -7.46 -16.80
C ILE A 274 13.87 -8.16 -17.97
N PRO A 275 12.58 -8.55 -17.83
CA PRO A 275 11.76 -8.46 -16.62
C PRO A 275 12.29 -9.39 -15.51
N PRO A 276 12.09 -9.05 -14.22
CA PRO A 276 12.58 -9.87 -13.12
C PRO A 276 12.10 -11.30 -13.21
N THR A 277 12.95 -12.26 -12.86
CA THR A 277 12.61 -13.69 -12.87
C THR A 277 11.41 -13.98 -11.97
N LEU A 278 11.26 -13.26 -10.86
CA LEU A 278 10.09 -13.34 -9.98
C LEU A 278 8.78 -12.85 -10.66
N CYS A 279 8.85 -12.09 -11.73
CA CYS A 279 7.66 -11.65 -12.46
C CYS A 279 7.23 -12.62 -13.57
N LYS A 280 8.10 -13.56 -13.95
CA LYS A 280 7.84 -14.59 -14.96
C LYS A 280 7.04 -15.75 -14.39
N LYS A 281 6.46 -16.57 -15.27
CA LYS A 281 5.74 -17.78 -14.86
C LYS A 281 6.63 -18.70 -14.03
N GLY A 282 6.12 -19.15 -12.88
CA GLY A 282 6.87 -19.96 -11.92
C GLY A 282 7.83 -19.18 -11.02
N GLY A 283 7.86 -17.85 -11.12
CA GLY A 283 8.64 -16.96 -10.26
C GLY A 283 7.99 -16.70 -8.90
N ALA A 284 7.51 -15.48 -8.69
CA ALA A 284 6.85 -15.06 -7.45
C ALA A 284 5.57 -15.86 -7.22
N THR A 285 5.24 -16.06 -5.94
CA THR A 285 3.99 -16.67 -5.51
C THR A 285 2.78 -15.93 -6.07
N PHE A 286 2.89 -14.59 -6.15
CA PHE A 286 1.85 -13.73 -6.72
C PHE A 286 2.42 -12.87 -7.84
N ARG A 287 1.76 -12.85 -9.00
CA ARG A 287 2.15 -12.04 -10.16
C ARG A 287 0.95 -11.22 -10.60
N VAL A 288 0.93 -9.94 -10.23
CA VAL A 288 -0.19 -9.04 -10.43
C VAL A 288 0.05 -8.21 -11.68
N GLY A 289 -0.86 -8.28 -12.65
CA GLY A 289 -0.73 -7.53 -13.91
C GLY A 289 0.38 -8.05 -14.83
N CYS A 290 1.04 -9.16 -14.50
CA CYS A 290 2.11 -9.75 -15.30
C CYS A 290 1.58 -10.83 -16.26
N ASP A 291 2.07 -10.86 -17.50
CA ASP A 291 1.94 -11.99 -18.40
C ASP A 291 2.93 -13.13 -18.04
N ASP A 292 2.95 -14.22 -18.81
CA ASP A 292 3.82 -15.36 -18.53
C ASP A 292 5.32 -15.04 -18.71
N ASP A 293 5.65 -14.05 -19.56
CA ASP A 293 7.01 -13.56 -19.77
C ASP A 293 7.41 -12.47 -18.75
N GLY A 294 6.48 -12.10 -17.86
CA GLY A 294 6.69 -11.14 -16.78
C GLY A 294 6.57 -9.69 -17.21
N PHE A 295 5.95 -9.38 -18.34
CA PHE A 295 5.63 -8.02 -18.77
C PHE A 295 4.21 -7.61 -18.36
N PRO A 296 3.89 -6.30 -18.34
CA PRO A 296 2.53 -5.85 -18.09
C PRO A 296 1.56 -6.42 -19.12
N MET A 297 0.50 -7.09 -18.67
CA MET A 297 -0.53 -7.62 -19.57
C MET A 297 -1.23 -6.47 -20.31
N PRO A 298 -1.45 -6.58 -21.64
CA PRO A 298 -2.33 -5.67 -22.33
C PRO A 298 -3.74 -5.78 -21.71
N LYS A 299 -4.33 -4.64 -21.34
CA LYS A 299 -5.71 -4.65 -20.85
C LYS A 299 -6.59 -5.22 -21.95
N LYS A 300 -7.46 -6.17 -21.62
CA LYS A 300 -8.54 -6.56 -22.53
C LYS A 300 -9.35 -5.31 -22.82
N ASP A 301 -9.25 -4.82 -24.04
CA ASP A 301 -10.17 -3.82 -24.56
C ASP A 301 -11.58 -4.36 -24.32
N LYS A 302 -12.33 -3.70 -23.45
CA LYS A 302 -13.78 -3.79 -23.51
C LYS A 302 -14.19 -2.99 -24.73
N THR A 303 -14.05 -3.59 -25.91
CA THR A 303 -14.63 -3.07 -27.13
C THR A 303 -16.14 -2.97 -26.96
N THR A 304 -16.63 -1.75 -27.21
CA THR A 304 -18.02 -1.37 -27.53
C THR A 304 -19.08 -1.65 -26.46
N GLY A 305 -19.48 -0.59 -25.74
CA GLY A 305 -20.75 -0.55 -25.01
C GLY A 305 -20.85 0.63 -24.04
N ASN A 306 -21.26 1.79 -24.59
CA ASN A 306 -21.70 3.02 -23.92
C ASN A 306 -20.81 3.61 -22.80
N GLU A 307 -20.37 4.83 -23.08
CA GLU A 307 -19.95 5.84 -22.11
C GLU A 307 -20.97 5.97 -20.96
N ASP A 308 -20.44 6.21 -19.77
CA ASP A 308 -21.14 6.76 -18.59
C ASP A 308 -21.97 5.82 -17.67
N SER A 309 -21.45 4.65 -17.28
CA SER A 309 -22.03 3.84 -16.18
C SER A 309 -21.06 3.30 -15.12
N SER A 310 -19.75 3.48 -15.29
CA SER A 310 -18.72 2.84 -14.45
C SER A 310 -18.56 3.44 -13.05
N SER A 311 -18.69 4.77 -12.87
CA SER A 311 -18.64 5.36 -11.52
C SER A 311 -19.86 4.98 -10.69
N THR A 312 -21.03 4.86 -11.32
CA THR A 312 -22.28 4.52 -10.63
C THR A 312 -22.29 3.12 -10.03
N ASN A 313 -21.60 2.15 -10.63
CA ASN A 313 -21.57 0.77 -10.13
C ASN A 313 -20.55 0.57 -9.01
N HIS A 314 -19.42 1.27 -9.05
CA HIS A 314 -18.45 1.26 -7.94
C HIS A 314 -19.05 1.90 -6.68
N ASP A 315 -19.66 3.09 -6.83
CA ASP A 315 -20.39 3.76 -5.75
C ASP A 315 -21.54 2.90 -5.21
N LYS A 316 -22.34 2.27 -6.09
CA LYS A 316 -23.41 1.36 -5.65
C LYS A 316 -22.88 0.17 -4.86
N SER A 317 -21.77 -0.44 -5.28
CA SER A 317 -21.15 -1.57 -4.60
C SER A 317 -20.66 -1.17 -3.21
N TYR A 318 -19.94 -0.06 -3.11
CA TYR A 318 -19.46 0.47 -1.84
C TYR A 318 -20.61 0.92 -0.92
N ILE A 319 -21.68 1.53 -1.45
CA ILE A 319 -22.89 1.86 -0.69
C ILE A 319 -23.56 0.59 -0.14
N ASN A 320 -23.62 -0.50 -0.93
CA ASN A 320 -24.15 -1.77 -0.48
C ASN A 320 -23.28 -2.40 0.63
N ASP A 321 -21.95 -2.32 0.50
CA ASP A 321 -21.02 -2.77 1.54
C ASP A 321 -21.19 -1.98 2.84
N LYS A 322 -21.30 -0.66 2.74
CA LYS A 322 -21.57 0.22 3.88
C LYS A 322 -22.91 -0.14 4.53
N ARG A 323 -23.96 -0.35 3.74
CA ARG A 323 -25.27 -0.79 4.25
C ARG A 323 -25.17 -2.12 5.00
N ARG A 324 -24.41 -3.10 4.47
CA ARG A 324 -24.14 -4.37 5.17
C ARG A 324 -23.44 -4.13 6.52
N ALA A 325 -22.44 -3.26 6.57
CA ALA A 325 -21.75 -2.92 7.82
C ALA A 325 -22.73 -2.37 8.88
N TYR A 326 -23.63 -1.45 8.50
CA TYR A 326 -24.63 -0.89 9.42
C TYR A 326 -25.77 -1.86 9.78
N GLN A 327 -26.08 -2.82 8.92
CA GLN A 327 -27.10 -3.83 9.15
C GLN A 327 -26.54 -4.95 10.05
N ARG A 328 -26.91 -4.93 11.34
CA ARG A 328 -26.43 -5.92 12.32
C ARG A 328 -26.98 -7.33 12.09
N VAL A 329 -28.29 -7.45 11.86
CA VAL A 329 -28.96 -8.74 11.64
C VAL A 329 -29.29 -8.88 10.15
N PRO A 330 -28.83 -9.95 9.49
CA PRO A 330 -29.06 -10.18 8.07
C PRO A 330 -30.51 -10.62 7.80
N GLY A 331 -30.89 -10.65 6.52
CA GLY A 331 -32.17 -11.21 6.08
C GLY A 331 -32.28 -12.72 6.31
N HIS A 332 -33.51 -13.25 6.25
CA HIS A 332 -33.81 -14.67 6.52
C HIS A 332 -32.99 -15.66 5.67
N GLY A 333 -32.61 -15.30 4.44
CA GLY A 333 -31.79 -16.15 3.57
C GLY A 333 -30.35 -16.42 4.04
N PHE A 334 -29.90 -15.74 5.10
CA PHE A 334 -28.58 -15.93 5.71
C PHE A 334 -28.66 -16.46 7.15
N ARG A 335 -29.83 -16.94 7.58
CA ARG A 335 -30.09 -17.43 8.94
C ARG A 335 -30.43 -18.91 8.93
N GLY A 336 -30.19 -19.57 10.07
CA GLY A 336 -30.60 -20.94 10.32
C GLY A 336 -31.22 -21.10 11.70
N SER A 337 -32.01 -22.16 11.87
CA SER A 337 -32.73 -22.49 13.10
C SER A 337 -31.79 -22.90 14.26
N SER A 338 -30.61 -23.42 13.95
CA SER A 338 -29.57 -23.88 14.88
C SER A 338 -28.18 -23.44 14.44
N PHE A 339 -27.13 -23.71 15.24
CA PHE A 339 -25.74 -23.43 14.86
C PHE A 339 -25.29 -24.21 13.62
N GLU A 340 -25.72 -25.47 13.52
CA GLU A 340 -25.43 -26.35 12.38
C GLU A 340 -26.15 -25.88 11.12
N ASP A 341 -27.44 -25.57 11.24
CA ASP A 341 -28.28 -25.08 10.14
C ASP A 341 -27.72 -23.75 9.61
N MET A 342 -27.42 -22.81 10.52
CA MET A 342 -26.76 -21.55 10.20
C MET A 342 -25.46 -21.76 9.41
N SER A 343 -24.56 -22.59 9.92
CA SER A 343 -23.26 -22.83 9.29
C SER A 343 -23.42 -23.45 7.91
N THR A 344 -24.40 -24.34 7.75
CA THR A 344 -24.75 -24.95 6.46
C THR A 344 -25.27 -23.91 5.46
N THR A 345 -26.21 -23.04 5.88
CA THR A 345 -26.73 -21.94 5.06
C THR A 345 -25.62 -20.99 4.61
N LEU A 346 -24.75 -20.58 5.53
CA LEU A 346 -23.66 -19.66 5.20
C LEU A 346 -22.59 -20.31 4.30
N ASN A 347 -22.28 -21.59 4.51
CA ASN A 347 -21.40 -22.35 3.63
C ASN A 347 -21.94 -22.45 2.21
N HIS A 348 -23.26 -22.57 2.03
CA HIS A 348 -23.89 -22.54 0.71
C HIS A 348 -23.55 -21.24 -0.04
N TRP A 349 -23.64 -20.09 0.62
CA TRP A 349 -23.29 -18.78 0.03
C TRP A 349 -21.79 -18.64 -0.27
N LEU A 350 -20.92 -19.20 0.58
CA LEU A 350 -19.47 -19.20 0.33
C LEU A 350 -19.11 -20.04 -0.89
N MET A 351 -19.69 -21.24 -1.02
CA MET A 351 -19.46 -22.12 -2.16
C MET A 351 -20.00 -21.54 -3.47
N ALA A 352 -21.09 -20.78 -3.41
CA ALA A 352 -21.66 -20.08 -4.57
C ALA A 352 -20.86 -18.83 -4.98
N ASN A 353 -19.89 -18.37 -4.19
CA ASN A 353 -19.14 -17.16 -4.47
C ASN A 353 -18.05 -17.43 -5.52
N PRO A 354 -18.14 -16.85 -6.73
CA PRO A 354 -17.17 -17.11 -7.80
C PRO A 354 -15.79 -16.51 -7.51
N LEU A 355 -15.66 -15.68 -6.48
CA LEU A 355 -14.43 -14.97 -6.16
C LEU A 355 -13.44 -15.81 -5.35
N ILE A 356 -13.88 -16.91 -4.75
CA ILE A 356 -13.06 -17.72 -3.84
C ILE A 356 -13.18 -19.20 -4.16
N GLN A 357 -12.14 -19.94 -3.81
CA GLN A 357 -12.23 -21.39 -3.67
C GLN A 357 -12.50 -21.71 -2.21
N THR A 358 -13.28 -22.75 -1.94
CA THR A 358 -13.63 -23.14 -0.57
C THR A 358 -13.16 -24.53 -0.25
N VAL A 359 -12.73 -24.73 1.00
CA VAL A 359 -12.26 -26.02 1.51
C VAL A 359 -12.92 -26.27 2.88
N PRO A 360 -13.38 -27.50 3.18
CA PRO A 360 -13.97 -27.82 4.49
C PRO A 360 -13.07 -27.42 5.66
N CYS A 361 -13.63 -26.84 6.72
CA CYS A 361 -12.86 -26.41 7.90
C CYS A 361 -11.95 -27.51 8.44
N SER A 362 -12.42 -28.76 8.44
CA SER A 362 -11.69 -29.93 8.94
C SER A 362 -10.36 -30.21 8.24
N MET A 363 -10.18 -29.70 7.02
CA MET A 363 -8.95 -29.85 6.22
C MET A 363 -7.88 -28.80 6.55
N TRP A 364 -8.22 -27.81 7.37
CA TRP A 364 -7.31 -26.77 7.80
C TRP A 364 -6.65 -27.12 9.13
N ASN A 365 -5.49 -26.53 9.40
CA ASN A 365 -4.98 -26.36 10.75
C ASN A 365 -4.98 -24.88 11.15
N ALA A 366 -4.88 -24.60 12.46
CA ALA A 366 -4.91 -23.24 12.99
C ALA A 366 -3.84 -22.33 12.36
N THR A 367 -2.62 -22.81 12.16
CA THR A 367 -1.53 -22.03 11.57
C THR A 367 -1.81 -21.63 10.11
N GLN A 368 -2.44 -22.49 9.32
CA GLN A 368 -2.87 -22.14 7.96
C GLN A 368 -3.98 -21.09 7.98
N LEU A 369 -4.94 -21.21 8.91
CA LEU A 369 -6.02 -20.24 9.06
C LEU A 369 -5.49 -18.88 9.51
N GLN A 370 -4.56 -18.85 10.46
CA GLN A 370 -3.88 -17.62 10.92
C GLN A 370 -3.20 -16.88 9.76
N LYS A 371 -2.67 -17.59 8.75
CA LYS A 371 -2.13 -16.97 7.52
C LYS A 371 -3.21 -16.37 6.62
N VAL A 372 -4.36 -17.04 6.47
CA VAL A 372 -5.49 -16.46 5.74
C VAL A 372 -5.99 -15.23 6.48
N GLN A 373 -6.14 -15.34 7.79
CA GLN A 373 -6.56 -14.26 8.67
C GLN A 373 -5.60 -13.07 8.62
N SER A 374 -4.28 -13.27 8.52
CA SER A 374 -3.35 -12.15 8.33
C SER A 374 -3.62 -11.41 7.03
N ILE A 375 -3.87 -12.12 5.92
CA ILE A 375 -4.23 -11.49 4.64
C ILE A 375 -5.53 -10.69 4.78
N LEU A 376 -6.54 -11.26 5.45
CA LEU A 376 -7.85 -10.61 5.61
C LEU A 376 -7.79 -9.42 6.56
N TRP A 377 -7.03 -9.52 7.66
CA TRP A 377 -6.78 -8.43 8.58
C TRP A 377 -6.08 -7.29 7.84
N GLU A 378 -5.06 -7.60 7.04
CA GLU A 378 -4.34 -6.70 6.13
C GLU A 378 -5.13 -6.31 4.87
N ALA A 379 -6.40 -6.68 4.74
CA ALA A 379 -7.25 -6.24 3.64
C ALA A 379 -8.54 -5.54 4.13
N ARG A 380 -8.79 -5.56 5.45
CA ARG A 380 -10.00 -4.99 6.07
C ARG A 380 -10.16 -3.52 5.76
N HIS A 381 -11.39 -3.06 5.57
CA HIS A 381 -11.69 -1.66 5.35
C HIS A 381 -11.90 -0.93 6.68
N GLU A 382 -11.05 0.06 6.98
CA GLU A 382 -11.07 0.81 8.25
C GLU A 382 -12.46 1.38 8.61
N SER A 383 -13.24 1.82 7.62
CA SER A 383 -14.57 2.40 7.90
C SER A 383 -15.58 1.37 8.40
N PHE A 384 -15.43 0.08 8.07
CA PHE A 384 -16.32 -0.98 8.55
C PHE A 384 -15.92 -1.42 9.95
N ASP A 385 -14.61 -1.62 10.17
CA ASP A 385 -14.07 -1.91 11.49
C ASP A 385 -14.50 -0.83 12.49
N ARG A 386 -14.37 0.47 12.13
CA ARG A 386 -14.86 1.58 12.95
C ARG A 386 -16.35 1.47 13.31
N VAL A 387 -17.22 1.12 12.36
CA VAL A 387 -18.66 0.92 12.64
C VAL A 387 -18.87 -0.20 13.66
N TYR A 388 -18.09 -1.26 13.60
CA TYR A 388 -18.19 -2.38 14.54
C TYR A 388 -17.62 -2.04 15.92
N GLN A 389 -16.50 -1.31 15.98
CA GLN A 389 -15.91 -0.84 17.25
C GLN A 389 -16.86 0.13 17.97
N GLU A 390 -17.37 1.15 17.29
CA GLU A 390 -18.23 2.20 17.88
C GLU A 390 -19.55 1.66 18.43
N ARG A 391 -20.01 0.51 17.93
CA ARG A 391 -21.30 -0.12 18.29
C ARG A 391 -21.16 -1.31 19.22
N GLU A 392 -19.93 -1.62 19.63
CA GLU A 392 -19.61 -2.85 20.36
C GLU A 392 -20.19 -4.09 19.66
N ASP A 393 -20.15 -4.09 18.33
CA ASP A 393 -20.72 -5.15 17.49
C ASP A 393 -19.88 -6.42 17.65
N ASN A 394 -20.54 -7.58 17.63
CA ASN A 394 -19.87 -8.89 17.70
C ASN A 394 -18.98 -9.15 16.47
N ARG A 395 -19.17 -8.39 15.39
CA ARG A 395 -18.32 -8.41 14.21
C ARG A 395 -17.01 -7.64 14.37
N ARG A 396 -16.77 -6.94 15.48
CA ARG A 396 -15.54 -6.16 15.68
C ARG A 396 -14.30 -7.05 15.76
N ILE A 397 -13.15 -6.54 15.31
CA ILE A 397 -11.87 -7.18 15.59
C ILE A 397 -11.44 -6.77 16.99
N LEU A 398 -11.25 -7.72 17.90
CA LEU A 398 -11.04 -7.43 19.32
C LEU A 398 -9.71 -6.72 19.63
N HIS A 399 -8.73 -6.88 18.75
CA HIS A 399 -7.38 -6.32 18.92
C HIS A 399 -7.09 -5.28 17.82
N PRO A 400 -6.80 -4.02 18.19
CA PRO A 400 -6.59 -2.94 17.21
C PRO A 400 -5.25 -3.08 16.46
N GLU A 401 -4.25 -3.70 17.09
CA GLU A 401 -2.91 -3.92 16.55
C GLU A 401 -2.70 -5.38 16.14
N PHE A 402 -2.07 -5.61 14.99
CA PHE A 402 -1.82 -6.96 14.50
C PHE A 402 -0.87 -7.75 15.39
N THR A 403 0.11 -7.08 16.01
CA THR A 403 1.05 -7.71 16.94
C THR A 403 0.34 -8.36 18.12
N ALA A 404 -0.70 -7.72 18.66
CA ALA A 404 -1.51 -8.30 19.74
C ALA A 404 -2.28 -9.56 19.27
N ILE A 405 -2.76 -9.58 18.02
CA ILE A 405 -3.39 -10.77 17.42
C ILE A 405 -2.37 -11.91 17.29
N GLN A 406 -1.15 -11.61 16.84
CA GLN A 406 -0.08 -12.60 16.71
C GLN A 406 0.29 -13.19 18.08
N GLU A 407 0.46 -12.34 19.09
CA GLU A 407 0.74 -12.78 20.47
C GLU A 407 -0.38 -13.68 21.02
N GLN A 408 -1.64 -13.33 20.75
CA GLN A 408 -2.80 -14.16 21.10
C GLN A 408 -2.73 -15.53 20.41
N TRP A 409 -2.51 -15.55 19.09
CA TRP A 409 -2.40 -16.79 18.31
C TRP A 409 -1.29 -17.71 18.81
N GLU A 410 -0.13 -17.13 19.15
CA GLU A 410 0.96 -17.89 19.75
C GLU A 410 0.59 -18.47 21.11
N GLY A 411 -0.11 -17.69 21.95
CA GLY A 411 -0.62 -18.15 23.24
C GLY A 411 -1.55 -19.34 23.08
N GLU A 412 -2.48 -19.27 22.13
CA GLU A 412 -3.43 -20.35 21.82
C GLU A 412 -2.74 -21.58 21.24
N ASN A 413 -1.76 -21.40 20.34
CA ASN A 413 -0.97 -22.49 19.81
C ASN A 413 -0.25 -23.24 20.95
N ARG A 414 0.36 -22.52 21.89
CA ARG A 414 0.98 -23.12 23.09
C ARG A 414 -0.03 -23.80 24.00
N ALA A 415 -1.22 -23.23 24.18
CA ALA A 415 -2.29 -23.81 25.00
C ALA A 415 -2.81 -25.12 24.40
N ARG A 416 -2.99 -25.19 23.08
CA ARG A 416 -3.35 -26.43 22.36
C ARG A 416 -2.31 -27.52 22.60
N ASP A 417 -1.04 -27.18 22.41
CA ASP A 417 0.06 -28.15 22.50
C ASP A 417 0.26 -28.71 23.92
N ARG A 418 -0.29 -28.04 24.94
CA ARG A 418 -0.26 -28.47 26.36
C ARG A 418 -1.57 -29.11 26.82
N SER A 419 -2.58 -29.21 25.96
CA SER A 419 -3.90 -29.75 26.33
C SER A 419 -3.82 -31.25 26.63
N GLY A 420 -4.60 -31.70 27.62
CA GLY A 420 -4.74 -33.13 27.94
C GLY A 420 -5.51 -33.91 26.88
N ASP A 421 -6.38 -33.25 26.12
CA ASP A 421 -6.99 -33.75 24.90
C ASP A 421 -6.60 -32.86 23.72
N PHE A 422 -5.55 -33.29 23.01
CA PHE A 422 -4.99 -32.53 21.88
C PHE A 422 -5.98 -32.43 20.71
N GLU A 423 -6.71 -33.50 20.40
CA GLU A 423 -7.63 -33.52 19.26
C GLU A 423 -8.82 -32.59 19.49
N LEU A 424 -9.38 -32.59 20.71
CA LEU A 424 -10.42 -31.64 21.09
C LEU A 424 -9.91 -30.20 21.05
N ALA A 425 -8.76 -29.91 21.67
CA ALA A 425 -8.19 -28.56 21.67
C ALA A 425 -7.85 -28.07 20.27
N HIS A 426 -7.31 -28.94 19.41
CA HIS A 426 -7.03 -28.65 18.01
C HIS A 426 -8.32 -28.34 17.23
N ALA A 427 -9.38 -29.13 17.42
CA ALA A 427 -10.67 -28.90 16.77
C ALA A 427 -11.32 -27.59 17.23
N VAL A 428 -11.31 -27.30 18.54
CA VAL A 428 -11.85 -26.04 19.11
C VAL A 428 -11.12 -24.83 18.54
N GLN A 429 -9.79 -24.86 18.54
CA GLN A 429 -8.97 -23.77 18.02
C GLN A 429 -9.21 -23.54 16.52
N ARG A 430 -9.11 -24.62 15.71
CA ARG A 430 -9.30 -24.57 14.25
C ARG A 430 -10.68 -24.04 13.90
N ASP A 431 -11.73 -24.59 14.51
CA ASP A 431 -13.10 -24.24 14.16
C ASP A 431 -13.40 -22.77 14.50
N GLY A 432 -12.86 -22.26 15.62
CA GLY A 432 -12.92 -20.82 15.94
C GLY A 432 -12.28 -19.95 14.86
N HIS A 433 -11.08 -20.30 14.39
CA HIS A 433 -10.40 -19.57 13.32
C HIS A 433 -11.14 -19.66 11.96
N CYS A 434 -11.79 -20.78 11.64
CA CYS A 434 -12.61 -20.87 10.43
C CYS A 434 -13.77 -19.86 10.47
N HIS A 435 -14.47 -19.77 11.60
CA HIS A 435 -15.56 -18.81 11.80
C HIS A 435 -15.07 -17.36 11.70
N GLU A 436 -13.98 -17.03 12.39
CA GLU A 436 -13.39 -15.69 12.36
C GLU A 436 -12.90 -15.30 10.96
N ALA A 437 -12.22 -16.20 10.22
CA ALA A 437 -11.77 -15.93 8.86
C ALA A 437 -12.94 -15.63 7.91
N VAL A 438 -14.02 -16.42 7.97
CA VAL A 438 -15.23 -16.18 7.17
C VAL A 438 -15.88 -14.86 7.55
N MET A 439 -15.93 -14.55 8.85
CA MET A 439 -16.50 -13.30 9.35
C MET A 439 -15.70 -12.10 8.84
N TRP A 440 -14.37 -12.13 8.92
CA TRP A 440 -13.49 -11.09 8.38
C TRP A 440 -13.65 -10.93 6.87
N TYR A 441 -13.56 -12.01 6.10
CA TYR A 441 -13.75 -11.96 4.65
C TYR A 441 -15.10 -11.33 4.29
N THR A 442 -16.18 -11.75 4.96
CA THR A 442 -17.54 -11.33 4.61
C THR A 442 -17.83 -9.89 5.01
N HIS A 443 -17.48 -9.51 6.23
CA HIS A 443 -17.92 -8.26 6.87
C HIS A 443 -16.88 -7.15 6.86
N HIS A 444 -15.60 -7.47 6.80
CA HIS A 444 -14.53 -6.48 6.89
C HIS A 444 -13.98 -6.06 5.52
N LEU A 445 -14.20 -6.86 4.47
CA LEU A 445 -13.76 -6.49 3.12
C LEU A 445 -14.88 -5.82 2.33
N THR A 446 -14.50 -4.84 1.50
CA THR A 446 -15.36 -4.35 0.42
C THR A 446 -15.45 -5.40 -0.70
N GLN A 447 -16.50 -5.32 -1.50
CA GLN A 447 -16.65 -6.12 -2.71
C GLN A 447 -15.46 -5.91 -3.65
N GLU A 448 -15.00 -4.67 -3.80
CA GLU A 448 -13.81 -4.35 -4.59
C GLU A 448 -12.56 -5.08 -4.08
N THR A 449 -12.32 -5.06 -2.77
CA THR A 449 -11.20 -5.77 -2.17
C THR A 449 -11.33 -7.28 -2.38
N LYS A 450 -12.52 -7.86 -2.22
CA LYS A 450 -12.75 -9.31 -2.48
C LYS A 450 -12.43 -9.69 -3.93
N GLU A 451 -12.85 -8.86 -4.88
CA GLU A 451 -12.59 -9.06 -6.29
C GLU A 451 -11.11 -8.85 -6.62
N MET A 452 -10.45 -7.89 -5.98
CA MET A 452 -8.99 -7.74 -6.09
C MET A 452 -8.27 -8.96 -5.55
N LEU A 453 -8.63 -9.45 -4.36
CA LEU A 453 -8.06 -10.68 -3.83
C LEU A 453 -8.34 -11.83 -4.81
N SER A 454 -9.56 -11.97 -5.29
CA SER A 454 -9.89 -12.99 -6.30
C SER A 454 -9.04 -12.92 -7.56
N GLU A 455 -8.83 -11.73 -8.12
CA GLU A 455 -7.97 -11.50 -9.28
C GLU A 455 -6.50 -11.79 -8.98
N VAL A 456 -6.03 -11.43 -7.78
CA VAL A 456 -4.66 -11.67 -7.32
C VAL A 456 -4.41 -13.16 -7.07
N TYR A 457 -5.44 -13.90 -6.67
CA TYR A 457 -5.30 -15.27 -6.22
C TYR A 457 -5.93 -16.33 -7.17
N GLY A 458 -6.77 -16.04 -8.18
CA GLY A 458 -7.29 -17.02 -9.19
C GLY A 458 -6.56 -16.94 -10.55
N VAL A 459 -6.34 -17.95 -11.40
CA VAL A 459 -6.95 -19.28 -11.65
C VAL A 459 -5.90 -20.43 -11.55
N ALA A 460 -4.74 -20.18 -10.95
CA ALA A 460 -3.72 -21.22 -10.72
C ALA A 460 -3.09 -21.19 -9.31
N GLY A 461 -3.73 -20.55 -8.32
CA GLY A 461 -3.23 -20.44 -6.94
C GLY A 461 -4.20 -19.80 -5.91
N GLY A 462 -5.51 -20.12 -6.00
CA GLY A 462 -6.70 -19.50 -5.36
C GLY A 462 -6.54 -18.83 -3.97
N LEU A 463 -7.32 -17.76 -3.68
CA LEU A 463 -7.60 -17.37 -2.29
C LEU A 463 -8.56 -18.45 -1.79
N VAL A 464 -7.99 -19.42 -1.08
CA VAL A 464 -8.74 -20.53 -0.53
C VAL A 464 -9.27 -20.10 0.83
N MET A 465 -10.59 -20.03 0.93
CA MET A 465 -11.28 -19.72 2.18
C MET A 465 -11.75 -21.01 2.87
N PRO A 466 -11.68 -21.10 4.21
CA PRO A 466 -12.35 -22.17 4.93
C PRO A 466 -13.86 -22.03 4.82
N LEU A 467 -14.55 -23.17 4.80
CA LEU A 467 -15.96 -23.23 5.19
C LEU A 467 -16.07 -23.15 6.71
N LEU A 468 -17.24 -22.76 7.22
CA LEU A 468 -17.58 -22.80 8.63
C LEU A 468 -17.70 -24.25 9.12
N SER A 469 -17.25 -24.51 10.35
CA SER A 469 -17.57 -25.77 11.04
C SER A 469 -19.04 -25.77 11.45
N THR A 470 -19.75 -26.85 11.12
CA THR A 470 -21.14 -27.07 11.56
C THR A 470 -21.24 -27.57 13.01
N LYS A 471 -20.11 -27.94 13.62
CA LYS A 471 -20.03 -28.43 15.00
C LYS A 471 -19.89 -27.27 15.97
N ARG A 472 -20.81 -27.19 16.94
CA ARG A 472 -20.67 -26.33 18.12
C ARG A 472 -19.86 -27.06 19.20
N HIS A 473 -18.81 -26.44 19.71
CA HIS A 473 -18.06 -26.98 20.84
C HIS A 473 -18.63 -26.45 22.16
N GLN A 474 -18.90 -27.35 23.10
CA GLN A 474 -19.33 -26.98 24.45
C GLN A 474 -18.12 -26.91 25.37
N CYS A 475 -17.74 -25.68 25.71
CA CYS A 475 -16.58 -25.39 26.56
C CYS A 475 -16.91 -25.37 28.06
N GLN A 476 -18.19 -25.40 28.44
CA GLN A 476 -18.63 -25.45 29.84
C GLN A 476 -18.86 -26.91 30.27
N GLY A 477 -18.39 -27.28 31.48
CA GLY A 477 -18.64 -28.60 32.08
C GLY A 477 -17.72 -29.74 31.60
N GLN A 478 -16.67 -29.43 30.83
CA GLN A 478 -15.65 -30.40 30.43
C GLN A 478 -14.81 -30.87 31.64
N PRO A 479 -14.32 -32.13 31.66
CA PRO A 479 -13.41 -32.61 32.70
C PRO A 479 -12.18 -31.70 32.84
N HIS A 480 -11.67 -31.53 34.07
CA HIS A 480 -10.47 -30.73 34.31
C HIS A 480 -9.31 -31.20 33.41
N GLY A 481 -8.82 -30.31 32.53
CA GLY A 481 -7.68 -30.57 31.63
C GLY A 481 -8.02 -30.97 30.18
N ALA A 482 -9.30 -31.13 29.83
CA ALA A 482 -9.70 -31.51 28.45
C ALA A 482 -9.46 -30.39 27.41
N THR A 483 -9.71 -29.12 27.78
CA THR A 483 -9.40 -27.96 26.93
C THR A 483 -8.97 -26.79 27.81
N ASP A 484 -7.91 -26.08 27.42
CA ASP A 484 -7.44 -24.88 28.12
C ASP A 484 -8.55 -23.79 28.13
N PRO A 485 -8.86 -23.17 29.29
CA PRO A 485 -9.86 -22.10 29.40
C PRO A 485 -9.63 -20.92 28.44
N ALA A 486 -8.37 -20.62 28.10
CA ALA A 486 -8.03 -19.56 27.16
C ALA A 486 -8.45 -19.91 25.72
N LEU A 487 -8.25 -21.16 25.29
CA LEU A 487 -8.73 -21.64 23.97
C LEU A 487 -10.24 -21.60 23.88
N CYS A 488 -10.91 -22.00 24.96
CA CYS A 488 -12.36 -21.97 25.01
C CYS A 488 -12.92 -20.54 24.95
N ARG A 489 -12.32 -19.60 25.69
CA ARG A 489 -12.70 -18.17 25.60
C ARG A 489 -12.50 -17.64 24.18
N ALA A 490 -11.34 -17.90 23.58
CA ALA A 490 -11.05 -17.46 22.22
C ALA A 490 -12.00 -18.06 21.18
N TYR A 491 -12.41 -19.32 21.35
CA TYR A 491 -13.42 -19.94 20.50
C TYR A 491 -14.77 -19.23 20.61
N GLU A 492 -15.24 -18.94 21.83
CA GLU A 492 -16.50 -18.22 22.05
C GLU A 492 -16.50 -16.82 21.44
N ASP A 493 -15.37 -16.11 21.56
CA ASP A 493 -15.19 -14.78 20.97
C ASP A 493 -15.20 -14.79 19.43
N ARG A 494 -14.91 -15.92 18.79
CA ARG A 494 -14.80 -16.05 17.32
C ARG A 494 -16.04 -16.60 16.64
N VAL A 495 -16.92 -17.28 17.37
CA VAL A 495 -18.17 -17.87 16.83
C VAL A 495 -19.41 -17.02 17.11
N THR A 496 -19.20 -15.75 17.44
CA THR A 496 -20.24 -14.78 17.76
C THR A 496 -21.18 -14.46 16.59
N CYS A 497 -20.82 -14.85 15.35
CA CYS A 497 -21.72 -14.76 14.20
C CYS A 497 -23.06 -15.48 14.44
N ALA A 498 -23.08 -16.51 15.29
CA ALA A 498 -24.30 -17.19 15.70
C ALA A 498 -25.35 -16.24 16.32
N SER A 499 -24.96 -15.11 16.91
CA SER A 499 -25.92 -14.23 17.62
C SER A 499 -26.84 -13.48 16.66
N CYS A 500 -26.41 -13.38 15.40
CA CYS A 500 -27.16 -12.71 14.34
C CYS A 500 -27.72 -13.68 13.31
N HIS A 501 -27.11 -14.87 13.21
CA HIS A 501 -27.38 -15.82 12.13
C HIS A 501 -28.06 -17.12 12.61
N SER A 502 -28.15 -17.37 13.92
CA SER A 502 -28.94 -18.47 14.48
C SER A 502 -30.19 -17.95 15.19
N ASP A 503 -31.31 -18.64 15.03
CA ASP A 503 -32.57 -18.33 15.74
C ASP A 503 -32.61 -18.91 17.15
N SER A 504 -31.73 -19.86 17.45
CA SER A 504 -31.57 -20.41 18.79
C SER A 504 -30.66 -19.50 19.63
N PRO A 505 -31.00 -19.24 20.92
CA PRO A 505 -30.09 -18.55 21.81
C PRO A 505 -28.78 -19.33 21.95
N ILE A 506 -27.65 -18.61 21.87
CA ILE A 506 -26.29 -19.16 22.07
C ILE A 506 -26.09 -19.54 23.54
#